data_AF-E6QTJ8-F1
#
_entry.id   AF-E6QTJ8-F1
#
_cell.length_a   1.000
_cell.length_b   1.000
_cell.length_c   1.000
_cell.angle_alpha   90.00
_cell.angle_beta   90.00
_cell.angle_gamma   90.00
#
_symmetry.space_group_name_H-M   'P 1'
#
loop_
_entity.id
_entity.type
_entity.pdbx_description
1 polymer ?
#
loop_
_entity_poly.entity_id
_entity_poly.type
_entity_poly.pdbx_seq_one_letter_code
_entity_poly.pdbx_strand_id
1 'polypeptide(L)'
;MHKRNRWFVTIGLIYGLIGGAVALTFLVAPTLIPGNVPRIHGHIMLLGFILMFIYGVSLHVLPRFSGQTLYSERMANWQLYLANAGLPLMIAGWLLWENWLVLIGGTLSYAGIALFGVNIVMTVRPKGLF
;
A
#
# COMPACT_ATOMS: atom_id res chain seq x y z
N MET A 1 -5.58 18.94 2.19
CA MET A 1 -5.02 17.57 2.23
C MET A 1 -3.50 17.68 2.21
N HIS A 2 -2.78 16.95 3.08
CA HIS A 2 -1.31 16.97 3.07
C HIS A 2 -0.77 16.46 1.72
N LYS A 3 0.38 16.98 1.24
CA LYS A 3 0.95 16.62 -0.07
C LYS A 3 1.19 15.10 -0.20
N ARG A 4 1.70 14.46 0.87
CA ARG A 4 1.87 13.00 0.97
C ARG A 4 0.59 12.21 0.68
N ASN A 5 -0.56 12.65 1.19
CA ASN A 5 -1.82 11.93 1.00
C ASN A 5 -2.25 11.93 -0.48
N ARG A 6 -1.92 12.99 -1.23
CA ARG A 6 -2.09 13.01 -2.69
C ARG A 6 -1.17 12.01 -3.39
N TRP A 7 0.08 11.89 -2.94
CA TRP A 7 1.01 10.90 -3.48
C TRP A 7 0.50 9.47 -3.33
N PHE A 8 -0.07 9.11 -2.17
CA PHE A 8 -0.73 7.81 -2.00
C PHE A 8 -1.79 7.56 -3.07
N VAL A 9 -2.68 8.53 -3.33
CA VAL A 9 -3.73 8.41 -4.34
C VAL A 9 -3.15 8.30 -5.76
N THR A 10 -2.23 9.19 -6.12
CA THR A 10 -1.63 9.22 -7.47
C THR A 10 -0.81 7.96 -7.76
N ILE A 11 0.03 7.52 -6.82
CA ILE A 11 0.78 6.28 -6.95
C ILE A 11 -0.16 5.07 -6.99
N GLY A 12 -1.24 5.11 -6.19
CA GLY A 12 -2.30 4.11 -6.23
C GLY A 12 -2.86 3.93 -7.63
N LEU A 13 -3.26 5.02 -8.30
CA LEU A 13 -3.74 4.98 -9.69
C LEU A 13 -2.71 4.35 -10.64
N ILE A 14 -1.43 4.71 -10.49
CA ILE A 14 -0.35 4.13 -11.31
C ILE A 14 -0.26 2.62 -11.09
N TYR A 15 -0.26 2.15 -9.84
CA TYR A 15 -0.30 0.71 -9.56
C TYR A 15 -1.55 0.05 -10.12
N GLY A 16 -2.72 0.68 -10.06
CA GLY A 16 -3.96 0.16 -10.65
C GLY A 16 -3.83 -0.06 -12.16
N LEU A 17 -3.27 0.92 -12.87
CA LEU A 17 -3.00 0.81 -14.31
C LEU A 17 -1.98 -0.30 -14.62
N ILE A 18 -0.90 -0.40 -13.84
CA ILE A 18 0.10 -1.47 -13.97
C ILE A 18 -0.54 -2.84 -13.72
N GLY A 19 -1.34 -2.98 -12.65
CA GLY A 19 -2.01 -4.22 -12.30
C GLY A 19 -2.99 -4.68 -13.37
N GLY A 20 -3.75 -3.74 -13.95
CA GLY A 20 -4.61 -3.98 -15.10
C GLY A 20 -3.82 -4.41 -16.34
N ALA A 21 -2.72 -3.74 -16.65
CA ALA A 21 -1.84 -4.10 -17.77
C ALA A 21 -1.22 -5.50 -17.61
N VAL A 22 -0.83 -5.88 -16.39
CA VAL A 22 -0.35 -7.23 -16.07
C VAL A 22 -1.43 -8.28 -16.33
N ALA A 23 -2.67 -8.02 -15.91
CA ALA A 23 -3.79 -8.95 -16.16
C ALA A 23 -4.11 -9.10 -17.65
N LEU A 24 -4.18 -7.99 -18.39
CA LEU A 24 -4.45 -8.01 -19.83
C LEU A 24 -3.32 -8.72 -20.60
N THR A 25 -2.07 -8.45 -20.25
CA THR A 25 -0.91 -9.13 -20.84
C THR A 25 -0.96 -10.63 -20.57
N PHE A 26 -1.26 -11.04 -19.33
CA PHE A 26 -1.37 -12.46 -18.98
C PHE A 26 -2.51 -13.18 -19.71
N LEU A 27 -3.62 -12.48 -19.98
CA LEU A 27 -4.75 -13.03 -20.73
C LEU A 27 -4.41 -13.29 -22.21
N VAL A 28 -3.64 -12.38 -22.83
CA VAL A 28 -3.27 -12.46 -24.25
C VAL A 28 -2.04 -13.33 -24.49
N ALA A 29 -1.04 -13.24 -23.61
CA ALA A 29 0.25 -13.92 -23.71
C ALA A 29 0.68 -14.47 -22.33
N PRO A 30 0.14 -15.62 -21.89
CA PRO A 30 0.34 -16.15 -20.54
C PRO A 30 1.80 -16.42 -20.15
N THR A 31 2.68 -16.61 -21.12
CA THR A 31 4.10 -16.93 -20.92
C THR A 31 5.03 -15.71 -20.96
N LEU A 32 4.52 -14.52 -21.28
CA LEU A 32 5.35 -13.32 -21.46
C LEU A 32 5.90 -12.78 -20.14
N ILE A 33 5.11 -12.83 -19.07
CA ILE A 33 5.53 -12.38 -17.74
C ILE A 33 6.03 -13.61 -16.97
N PRO A 34 7.32 -13.68 -16.59
CA PRO A 34 7.83 -14.80 -15.83
C PRO A 34 7.30 -14.78 -14.39
N GLY A 35 7.49 -15.88 -13.67
CA GLY A 35 7.19 -15.92 -12.26
C GLY A 35 5.73 -16.19 -11.92
N ASN A 36 5.31 -15.75 -10.74
CA ASN A 36 3.95 -15.99 -10.27
C ASN A 36 3.00 -14.82 -10.58
N VAL A 37 2.52 -14.75 -11.81
CA VAL A 37 1.68 -13.65 -12.32
C VAL A 37 0.41 -13.42 -11.50
N PRO A 38 -0.35 -14.45 -11.05
CA PRO A 38 -1.53 -14.23 -10.22
C PRO A 38 -1.21 -13.54 -8.89
N ARG A 39 -0.10 -13.91 -8.23
CA ARG A 39 0.34 -13.24 -6.99
C ARG A 39 0.79 -11.81 -7.26
N ILE A 40 1.54 -11.58 -8.34
CA ILE A 40 1.99 -10.24 -8.76
C ILE A 40 0.78 -9.34 -9.01
N HIS A 41 -0.14 -9.75 -9.87
CA HIS A 41 -1.36 -8.99 -10.18
C HIS A 41 -2.18 -8.72 -8.91
N GLY A 42 -2.46 -9.77 -8.13
CA GLY A 42 -3.28 -9.66 -6.92
C GLY A 42 -2.73 -8.66 -5.92
N HIS A 43 -1.41 -8.65 -5.67
CA HIS A 43 -0.80 -7.73 -4.72
C HIS A 43 -0.61 -6.32 -5.27
N ILE A 44 -0.40 -6.15 -6.58
CA ILE A 44 -0.44 -4.82 -7.21
C ILE A 44 -1.82 -4.20 -7.05
N MET A 45 -2.89 -4.96 -7.32
CA MET A 45 -4.26 -4.45 -7.19
C MET A 45 -4.64 -4.21 -5.72
N LEU A 46 -4.29 -5.13 -4.82
CA LEU A 46 -4.66 -5.00 -3.41
C LEU A 46 -3.81 -3.96 -2.68
N LEU A 47 -2.48 -4.13 -2.64
CA LEU A 47 -1.57 -3.29 -1.86
C LEU A 47 -1.22 -2.01 -2.60
N GLY A 48 -0.99 -2.11 -3.90
CA GLY A 48 -0.58 -0.98 -4.73
C GLY A 48 -1.74 -0.05 -5.07
N PHE A 49 -2.89 -0.57 -5.46
CA PHE A 49 -4.06 0.25 -5.82
C PHE A 49 -4.96 0.49 -4.61
N ILE A 50 -5.75 -0.51 -4.18
CA ILE A 50 -6.80 -0.33 -3.19
C ILE A 50 -6.27 0.21 -1.85
N LEU A 51 -5.23 -0.40 -1.31
CA LEU A 51 -4.69 -0.02 -0.01
C LEU A 51 -4.02 1.37 -0.02
N MET A 52 -3.38 1.78 -1.12
CA MET A 52 -2.85 3.14 -1.25
C MET A 52 -3.97 4.19 -1.25
N PHE A 53 -5.13 3.90 -1.86
CA PHE A 53 -6.30 4.76 -1.75
C PHE A 53 -6.82 4.84 -0.31
N ILE A 54 -6.94 3.69 0.36
CA ILE A 54 -7.31 3.63 1.78
C ILE A 54 -6.37 4.50 2.60
N TYR A 55 -5.05 4.42 2.39
CA TYR A 55 -4.07 5.24 3.08
C TYR A 55 -4.25 6.73 2.82
N GLY A 56 -4.23 7.15 1.56
CA GLY A 56 -4.31 8.57 1.18
C GLY A 56 -5.59 9.23 1.68
N VAL A 57 -6.73 8.55 1.49
CA VAL A 57 -8.04 9.06 1.89
C VAL A 57 -8.20 9.01 3.41
N SER A 58 -7.90 7.88 4.06
CA SER A 58 -8.16 7.72 5.50
C SER A 58 -7.27 8.62 6.36
N LEU A 59 -5.99 8.79 5.99
CA LEU A 59 -5.09 9.74 6.65
C LEU A 59 -5.58 11.20 6.54
N HIS A 60 -6.51 11.47 5.62
CA HIS A 60 -7.11 12.78 5.44
C HIS A 60 -8.47 12.92 6.13
N VAL A 61 -9.34 11.93 5.92
CA VAL A 61 -10.76 11.98 6.24
C VAL A 61 -11.01 11.60 7.70
N LEU A 62 -10.38 10.52 8.20
CA LEU A 62 -10.65 10.02 9.54
C LEU A 62 -10.30 11.03 10.66
N PRO A 63 -9.14 11.72 10.64
CA PRO A 63 -8.85 12.74 11.65
C PRO A 63 -9.91 13.84 11.68
N ARG A 64 -10.41 14.24 10.51
CA ARG A 64 -11.42 15.31 10.36
C ARG A 64 -12.78 14.91 10.89
N PHE A 65 -13.23 13.69 10.62
CA PHE A 65 -14.47 13.17 11.19
C PHE A 65 -14.41 13.09 12.72
N SER A 66 -13.25 12.82 13.29
CA SER A 66 -13.05 12.83 14.75
C SER A 66 -12.75 14.21 15.33
N GLY A 67 -12.67 15.27 14.51
CA GLY A 67 -12.28 16.61 14.95
C GLY A 67 -10.87 16.68 15.56
N GLN A 68 -10.00 15.72 15.24
CA GLN A 68 -8.63 15.62 15.74
C GLN A 68 -7.62 15.91 14.61
N THR A 69 -6.40 16.26 15.00
CA THR A 69 -5.25 16.19 14.10
C THR A 69 -4.74 14.75 14.03
N LEU A 70 -4.06 14.39 12.93
CA LEU A 70 -3.42 13.08 12.81
C LEU A 70 -2.38 12.90 13.92
N TYR A 71 -2.37 11.73 14.58
CA TYR A 71 -1.48 11.44 15.69
C TYR A 71 0.02 11.63 15.35
N SER A 72 0.46 11.14 14.19
CA SER A 72 1.86 11.32 13.75
C SER A 72 2.00 11.44 12.23
N GLU A 73 2.42 12.61 11.77
CA GLU A 73 2.77 12.81 10.36
C GLU A 73 4.04 12.05 9.96
N ARG A 74 4.97 11.84 10.90
CA ARG A 74 6.21 11.07 10.65
C ARG A 74 5.91 9.59 10.39
N MET A 75 4.98 8.99 11.14
CA MET A 75 4.55 7.60 10.91
C MET A 75 3.95 7.44 9.52
N ALA A 76 3.09 8.39 9.11
CA ALA A 76 2.49 8.36 7.79
C ALA A 76 3.51 8.59 6.65
N ASN A 77 4.56 9.38 6.88
CA ASN A 77 5.68 9.49 5.93
C ASN A 77 6.43 8.16 5.79
N TRP A 78 6.79 7.50 6.90
CA TRP A 78 7.44 6.19 6.87
C TRP A 78 6.57 5.11 6.22
N GLN A 79 5.28 5.11 6.50
CA GLN A 79 4.32 4.24 5.83
C GLN A 79 4.39 4.37 4.30
N LEU A 80 4.51 5.60 3.76
CA LEU A 80 4.62 5.81 2.32
C LEU A 80 5.87 5.12 1.76
N TYR A 81 7.02 5.31 2.41
CA TYR A 81 8.27 4.69 1.98
C TYR A 81 8.22 3.17 2.09
N LEU A 82 7.73 2.63 3.21
CA LEU A 82 7.64 1.19 3.45
C LEU A 82 6.72 0.50 2.44
N ALA A 83 5.55 1.07 2.17
CA ALA A 83 4.60 0.49 1.21
C ALA A 83 5.16 0.51 -0.23
N ASN A 84 5.85 1.60 -0.62
CA ASN A 84 6.42 1.75 -1.96
C ASN A 84 7.78 1.07 -2.15
N ALA A 85 8.46 0.65 -1.08
CA ALA A 85 9.62 -0.24 -1.15
C ALA A 85 9.18 -1.71 -1.10
N GLY A 86 8.22 -2.04 -0.22
CA GLY A 86 7.79 -3.40 0.05
C GLY A 86 7.15 -4.09 -1.16
N LEU A 87 6.17 -3.44 -1.79
CA LEU A 87 5.45 -4.05 -2.93
C LEU A 87 6.38 -4.34 -4.13
N PRO A 88 7.22 -3.40 -4.62
CA PRO A 88 8.17 -3.72 -5.69
C PRO A 88 9.14 -4.86 -5.35
N LEU A 89 9.60 -4.97 -4.10
CA LEU A 89 10.45 -6.09 -3.68
C LEU A 89 9.72 -7.42 -3.71
N MET A 90 8.44 -7.46 -3.31
CA MET A 90 7.63 -8.68 -3.45
C MET A 90 7.46 -9.08 -4.92
N ILE A 91 7.16 -8.11 -5.78
CA ILE A 91 7.02 -8.32 -7.22
C ILE A 91 8.33 -8.88 -7.80
N ALA A 92 9.47 -8.27 -7.48
CA ALA A 92 10.78 -8.76 -7.89
C ALA A 92 11.03 -10.20 -7.41
N GLY A 93 10.69 -10.51 -6.15
CA GLY A 93 10.81 -11.86 -5.61
C GLY A 93 9.97 -12.88 -6.37
N TRP A 94 8.73 -12.57 -6.76
CA TRP A 94 7.91 -13.48 -7.57
C TRP A 94 8.35 -13.58 -9.02
N LEU A 95 8.90 -12.51 -9.61
CA LEU A 95 9.46 -12.53 -10.97
C LEU A 95 10.72 -13.40 -11.04
N LEU A 96 11.57 -13.32 -10.00
CA LEU A 96 12.86 -14.00 -9.91
C LEU A 96 12.79 -15.37 -9.22
N TRP A 97 11.63 -15.78 -8.70
CA TRP A 97 11.46 -16.98 -7.86
C TRP A 97 12.27 -16.97 -6.55
N GLU A 98 12.54 -15.78 -6.02
CA GLU A 98 13.37 -15.56 -4.83
C GLU A 98 12.51 -15.27 -3.59
N ASN A 99 12.29 -16.29 -2.75
CA ASN A 99 11.40 -16.19 -1.59
C ASN A 99 11.86 -15.19 -0.53
N TRP A 100 13.17 -14.97 -0.38
CA TRP A 100 13.70 -14.02 0.60
C TRP A 100 13.37 -12.57 0.21
N LEU A 101 13.33 -12.24 -1.08
CA LEU A 101 12.86 -10.93 -1.58
C LEU A 101 11.39 -10.73 -1.25
N VAL A 102 10.57 -11.78 -1.44
CA VAL A 102 9.15 -11.75 -1.06
C VAL A 102 8.99 -11.55 0.44
N LEU A 103 9.82 -12.22 1.26
CA LEU A 103 9.78 -12.07 2.72
C LEU A 103 10.14 -10.64 3.17
N ILE A 104 11.23 -10.07 2.62
CA ILE A 104 11.63 -8.69 2.92
C ILE A 104 10.54 -7.71 2.48
N GLY A 105 10.07 -7.83 1.24
CA GLY A 105 9.03 -6.96 0.69
C GLY A 105 7.71 -7.07 1.45
N GLY A 106 7.32 -8.27 1.85
CA GLY A 106 6.13 -8.54 2.66
C GLY A 106 6.26 -7.95 4.06
N THR A 107 7.42 -8.08 4.68
CA THR A 107 7.70 -7.49 6.01
C THR A 107 7.62 -5.97 5.97
N LEU A 108 8.20 -5.33 4.95
CA LEU A 108 8.12 -3.88 4.76
C LEU A 108 6.67 -3.43 4.53
N SER A 109 5.94 -4.13 3.66
CA SER A 109 4.53 -3.84 3.38
C SER A 109 3.67 -3.96 4.64
N TYR A 110 3.88 -5.02 5.42
CA TYR A 110 3.19 -5.24 6.69
C TYR A 110 3.53 -4.17 7.73
N ALA A 111 4.80 -3.76 7.84
CA ALA A 111 5.19 -2.65 8.70
C ALA A 111 4.50 -1.34 8.29
N GLY A 112 4.33 -1.08 6.99
CA GLY A 112 3.52 0.03 6.49
C GLY A 112 2.06 -0.03 6.94
N ILE A 113 1.42 -1.21 6.85
CA ILE A 113 0.06 -1.45 7.35
C ILE A 113 -0.03 -1.21 8.86
N ALA A 114 0.93 -1.71 9.62
CA ALA A 114 0.97 -1.55 11.07
C ALA A 114 1.13 -0.07 11.46
N LEU A 115 2.03 0.68 10.81
CA LEU A 115 2.17 2.12 11.04
C LEU A 115 0.89 2.87 10.74
N PHE A 116 0.21 2.55 9.63
CA PHE A 116 -1.09 3.14 9.30
C PHE A 116 -2.12 2.86 10.39
N GLY A 117 -2.28 1.59 10.76
CA GLY A 117 -3.27 1.14 11.73
C GLY A 117 -3.05 1.79 13.09
N VAL A 118 -1.83 1.77 13.62
CA VAL A 118 -1.49 2.41 14.89
C VAL A 118 -1.77 3.92 14.83
N ASN A 119 -1.36 4.60 13.76
CA ASN A 119 -1.54 6.05 13.61
C ASN A 119 -3.03 6.44 13.57
N ILE A 120 -3.84 5.73 12.79
CA ILE A 120 -5.28 5.98 12.73
C ILE A 120 -5.96 5.64 14.05
N VAL A 121 -5.69 4.46 14.63
CA VAL A 121 -6.28 4.05 15.91
C VAL A 121 -5.96 5.07 17.00
N MET A 122 -4.72 5.54 17.11
CA MET A 122 -4.37 6.58 18.08
C MET A 122 -5.01 7.94 17.77
N THR A 123 -5.33 8.22 16.50
CA THR A 123 -6.00 9.46 16.09
C THR A 123 -7.49 9.46 16.46
N VAL A 124 -8.19 8.35 16.22
CA VAL A 124 -9.66 8.27 16.36
C VAL A 124 -10.13 7.66 17.68
N ARG A 125 -9.20 7.17 18.52
CA ARG A 125 -9.52 6.62 19.85
C ARG A 125 -10.37 7.62 20.66
N PRO A 126 -11.50 7.18 21.24
CA PRO A 126 -12.33 8.04 22.09
C PRO A 126 -11.50 8.57 23.26
N LYS A 127 -11.47 9.89 23.43
CA LYS A 127 -10.92 10.53 24.62
C LYS A 127 -12.08 10.84 25.56
N GLY A 128 -12.39 9.90 26.46
CA GLY A 128 -13.40 10.04 27.52
C GLY A 128 -14.76 9.43 27.21
N LEU A 129 -15.07 8.34 27.92
CA LEU A 129 -16.35 8.01 28.60
C LEU A 129 -16.25 6.58 29.19
N PHE A 130 -15.38 6.43 30.20
CA PHE A 130 -15.72 6.01 31.57
C PHE A 130 -14.84 6.85 32.51
#